data_AF-A0A7C2B8Q3-F1
#
_entry.id   AF-A0A7C2B8Q3-F1
#
_cell.length_a   1.000
_cell.length_b   1.000
_cell.length_c   1.000
_cell.angle_alpha   90.00
_cell.angle_beta   90.00
_cell.angle_gamma   90.00
#
_symmetry.space_group_name_H-M   'P 1'
#
loop_
_entity.id
_entity.type
_entity.pdbx_description
1 polymer ?
#
loop_
_entity_poly.entity_id
_entity_poly.type
_entity_poly.pdbx_seq_one_letter_code
_entity_poly.pdbx_strand_id
1 'polypeptide(L)' 'MGVSLRDYKDPKDALKALEKRQKELVKELEELIKKRERGEVSEEEFNAHKVKIEREYIEVMDRLAQLRFIVSGGF' A
#
# COMPACT_ATOMS: atom_id res chain seq x y z
N MET A 1 -3.68 -9.02 -3.85
CA MET A 1 -3.09 -9.88 -2.80
C MET A 1 -2.02 -9.05 -2.12
N GLY A 2 -2.26 -8.59 -0.89
CA GLY A 2 -1.33 -7.72 -0.17
C GLY A 2 -0.17 -8.48 0.46
N VAL A 3 0.84 -7.76 0.94
CA VAL A 3 2.03 -8.30 1.63
C VAL A 3 1.61 -9.14 2.83
N SER A 4 1.82 -10.46 2.77
CA SER A 4 1.53 -11.38 3.86
C SER A 4 2.67 -11.38 4.86
N LEU A 5 2.37 -11.11 6.13
CA LEU A 5 3.36 -11.11 7.20
C LEU A 5 3.98 -12.50 7.44
N ARG A 6 3.28 -13.58 7.04
CA ARG A 6 3.74 -14.96 7.20
C ARG A 6 4.87 -15.33 6.24
N ASP A 7 5.10 -14.50 5.22
CA ASP A 7 6.08 -14.76 4.18
C ASP A 7 7.50 -14.34 4.62
N TYR A 8 7.61 -13.65 5.77
CA TYR A 8 8.86 -13.10 6.28
C TYR A 8 9.24 -13.74 7.62
N LYS A 9 10.48 -14.20 7.72
CA LYS A 9 11.04 -14.78 8.97
C LYS A 9 11.48 -13.71 9.97
N ASP A 10 11.94 -12.56 9.49
CA ASP A 10 12.34 -11.41 10.30
C ASP A 10 11.28 -10.28 10.18
N PRO A 11 10.70 -9.80 11.29
CA PRO A 11 9.80 -8.65 11.32
C PRO A 11 10.36 -7.39 10.62
N LYS A 12 11.68 -7.19 10.60
CA LYS A 12 12.33 -6.08 9.90
C LYS A 12 12.24 -6.21 8.38
N ASP A 13 12.28 -7.43 7.85
CA ASP A 13 12.13 -7.67 6.41
C ASP A 13 10.67 -7.47 5.98
N ALA A 14 9.72 -7.88 6.82
CA ALA A 14 8.30 -7.57 6.63
C ALA A 14 8.06 -6.04 6.62
N LEU A 15 8.69 -5.31 7.55
CA LEU A 15 8.60 -3.85 7.63
C LEU A 15 9.11 -3.19 6.33
N LYS A 16 10.29 -3.58 5.85
CA LYS A 16 10.85 -3.06 4.59
C LYS A 16 9.97 -3.36 3.39
N ALA A 17 9.38 -4.56 3.34
CA ALA A 17 8.48 -4.95 2.26
C ALA A 17 7.19 -4.10 2.25
N LEU A 18 6.61 -3.85 3.42
CA LEU A 18 5.44 -2.99 3.55
C LEU A 18 5.76 -1.52 3.21
N GLU A 19 6.90 -0.99 3.66
CA GLU A 19 7.35 0.37 3.30
C GLU A 19 7.56 0.50 1.78
N LYS A 20 8.08 -0.55 1.14
CA LYS A 20 8.21 -0.60 -0.32
C LYS A 20 6.83 -0.59 -0.98
N ARG A 21 5.90 -1.44 -0.52
CA ARG A 21 4.54 -1.52 -1.08
C ARG A 21 3.78 -0.21 -0.90
N GLN A 22 3.93 0.46 0.24
CA GLN A 22 3.37 1.78 0.49
C GLN A 22 3.80 2.78 -0.60
N LYS A 23 5.11 2.82 -0.92
CA LYS A 23 5.65 3.71 -1.96
C LYS A 23 5.14 3.33 -3.36
N GLU A 24 5.00 2.04 -3.64
CA GLU A 24 4.43 1.56 -4.91
C GLU A 24 2.98 1.99 -5.06
N LEU A 25 2.16 1.86 -4.02
CA LEU A 25 0.75 2.28 -4.04
C LEU A 25 0.59 3.79 -4.27
N VAL A 26 1.47 4.61 -3.68
CA VAL A 26 1.49 6.05 -3.95
C VAL A 26 1.80 6.32 -5.43
N LYS A 27 2.79 5.64 -6.00
CA LYS A 27 3.13 5.76 -7.43
C LYS A 27 2.00 5.28 -8.33
N GLU A 28 1.35 4.16 -7.99
CA GLU A 28 0.19 3.65 -8.73
C GLU A 28 -0.95 4.66 -8.74
N LEU A 29 -1.20 5.35 -7.62
CA LEU A 29 -2.21 6.40 -7.55
C LEU A 29 -1.82 7.63 -8.39
N GLU A 30 -0.56 8.08 -8.32
CA GLU A 30 -0.05 9.18 -9.14
C GLU A 30 -0.16 8.87 -10.64
N GLU A 31 0.18 7.65 -11.05
CA GLU A 31 0.03 7.20 -12.43
C GLU A 31 -1.44 7.14 -12.86
N LEU A 32 -2.32 6.65 -11.98
CA LEU A 32 -3.75 6.60 -12.24
C LEU A 32 -4.34 8.01 -12.43
N ILE A 33 -3.91 8.99 -11.64
CA ILE A 33 -4.29 10.40 -11.79
C ILE A 33 -3.82 10.93 -13.15
N LYS A 34 -2.56 10.72 -13.52
CA LYS A 34 -2.03 11.14 -14.83
C LYS A 34 -2.76 10.49 -16.00
N LYS A 35 -3.18 9.23 -15.87
CA LYS A 35 -4.01 8.54 -16.89
C LYS A 35 -5.39 9.21 -17.01
N ARG A 36 -6.01 9.57 -15.90
CA ARG A 36 -7.30 10.28 -15.89
C ARG A 36 -7.19 11.68 -16.51
N GLU A 37 -6.15 12.42 -16.17
CA GLU A 37 -5.87 13.75 -16.74
C GLU A 37 -5.64 13.70 -18.26
N ARG A 38 -5.01 12.63 -18.75
CA ARG A 38 -4.82 12.39 -20.19
C ARG A 38 -6.06 11.84 -20.90
N GLY A 39 -7.15 11.58 -20.17
CA GLY A 39 -8.37 10.97 -20.72
C GLY A 39 -8.22 9.50 -21.11
N GLU A 40 -7.17 8.82 -20.64
CA GLU A 40 -6.89 7.40 -20.93
C GLU A 40 -7.78 6.43 -20.13
N VAL A 41 -8.47 6.94 -19.09
CA VAL A 41 -9.44 6.18 -18.29
C VAL A 41 -10.69 7.01 -18.04
N SER A 42 -11.84 6.32 -18.03
CA SER A 42 -13.11 6.91 -17.64
C SER A 42 -13.14 7.26 -16.14
N GLU A 43 -14.12 8.07 -15.74
CA GLU A 43 -14.32 8.41 -14.34
C GLU A 43 -14.68 7.20 -13.47
N GLU A 44 -15.49 6.29 -14.01
CA GLU A 44 -15.88 5.06 -13.33
C GLU A 44 -14.69 4.12 -13.13
N GLU A 45 -13.86 3.92 -14.17
CA GLU A 45 -12.63 3.13 -14.07
C GLU A 45 -11.63 3.75 -13.10
N PHE A 46 -11.45 5.07 -13.17
CA PHE A 46 -10.61 5.82 -12.25
C PHE A 46 -11.06 5.60 -10.80
N ASN A 47 -12.35 5.80 -10.51
CA ASN A 47 -12.90 5.65 -9.17
C ASN A 47 -12.79 4.20 -8.66
N ALA A 48 -13.07 3.22 -9.51
CA ALA A 48 -12.94 1.81 -9.15
C ALA A 48 -11.49 1.43 -8.83
N HIS A 49 -10.51 1.93 -9.59
CA HIS A 49 -9.09 1.68 -9.36
C HIS A 49 -8.57 2.43 -8.14
N LYS A 50 -8.97 3.70 -7.98
CA LYS A 50 -8.61 4.53 -6.84
C LYS A 50 -9.05 3.88 -5.53
N VAL A 51 -10.31 3.42 -5.44
CA VAL A 51 -10.83 2.75 -4.25
C VAL A 51 -10.04 1.47 -3.90
N LYS A 52 -9.59 0.72 -4.92
CA LYS A 52 -8.75 -0.47 -4.69
C LYS A 52 -7.39 -0.10 -4.10
N ILE A 53 -6.72 0.91 -4.68
CA ILE A 53 -5.41 1.39 -4.21
C ILE A 53 -5.52 1.96 -2.80
N GLU A 54 -6.55 2.77 -2.52
CA GLU A 54 -6.78 3.37 -1.20
C GLU A 54 -7.02 2.31 -0.12
N ARG A 55 -7.83 1.28 -0.41
CA ARG A 55 -8.06 0.16 0.51
C ARG A 55 -6.76 -0.57 0.83
N GLU A 56 -5.97 -0.90 -0.20
CA GLU A 56 -4.69 -1.58 0.01
C GLU A 56 -3.70 -0.70 0.78
N TYR A 57 -3.68 0.60 0.52
CA TYR A 57 -2.84 1.55 1.24
C TYR A 57 -3.18 1.59 2.73
N ILE A 58 -4.47 1.65 3.08
CA ILE A 58 -4.92 1.61 4.48
C ILE A 58 -4.48 0.31 5.16
N GLU A 59 -4.64 -0.84 4.50
CA GLU A 59 -4.20 -2.13 5.05
C GLU A 59 -2.67 -2.20 5.26
N VAL A 60 -1.89 -1.67 4.32
CA VAL A 60 -0.42 -1.61 4.44
C VAL A 60 -0.03 -0.71 5.60
N MET A 61 -0.69 0.44 5.76
CA MET A 61 -0.43 1.39 6.85
C MET A 61 -0.77 0.80 8.22
N ASP A 62 -1.90 0.09 8.34
CA ASP A 62 -2.28 -0.62 9.57
C ASP A 62 -1.24 -1.68 9.95
N ARG A 63 -0.81 -2.52 8.98
CA ARG A 63 0.24 -3.53 9.22
C ARG A 63 1.59 -2.90 9.58
N LEU A 64 1.94 -1.77 8.97
CA LEU A 64 3.14 -1.01 9.34
C LEU A 64 3.06 -0.52 10.77
N ALA A 65 1.93 0.04 11.20
CA ALA A 65 1.74 0.50 12.57
C ALA A 65 1.88 -0.65 13.57
N GLN A 66 1.22 -1.79 13.31
CA GLN A 66 1.28 -2.99 14.14
C GLN A 66 2.72 -3.52 14.26
N LEU A 67 3.43 -3.66 13.14
CA LEU A 67 4.81 -4.15 13.16
C LEU A 67 5.78 -3.18 13.83
N ARG A 68 5.63 -1.87 13.62
CA ARG A 68 6.46 -0.87 14.32
C ARG A 68 6.28 -0.98 15.82
N PHE A 69 5.04 -1.14 16.31
CA PHE A 69 4.74 -1.34 17.72
C PHE A 69 5.41 -2.61 18.29
N ILE A 70 5.33 -3.73 17.56
CA ILE A 70 5.96 -4.99 17.96
C ILE A 70 7.49 -4.85 17.98
N VAL A 71 8.09 -4.26 16.94
CA VAL A 71 9.55 -4.11 16.81
C VAL A 71 10.11 -3.10 17.81
N SER A 72 9.35 -2.07 18.19
CA SER A 72 9.78 -1.08 19.19
C SER A 72 9.69 -1.58 20.64
N GLY A 73 9.36 -2.87 20.87
CA GLY A 73 9.32 -3.46 22.20
C GLY A 73 8.04 -3.21 22.98
N GLY A 74 7.01 -2.62 22.36
CA GLY A 74 5.66 -2.55 22.90
C GLY A 74 5.48 -1.93 24.29
N PHE A 75 6.48 -1.28 24.91
CA PHE A 75 6.40 -0.51 26.15
C PHE A 75 7.60 0.45 26.24
#